data_AF-A0A2D6K8N1-F1
#
_entry.id   AF-A0A2D6K8N1-F1
#
_cell.length_a   1.000
_cell.length_b   1.000
_cell.length_c   1.000
_cell.angle_alpha   90.00
_cell.angle_beta   90.00
_cell.angle_gamma   90.00
#
_symmetry.space_group_name_H-M   'P 1'
#
loop_
_entity.id
_entity.type
_entity.pdbx_description
1 polymer ?
#
loop_
_entity_poly.entity_id
_entity_poly.type
_entity_poly.pdbx_seq_one_letter_code
_entity_poly.pdbx_strand_id
1 'polypeptide(L)'
;MEEPATQQELRESMNLHLRQKAQEIINKYGSAITLAVLQDILQDRKFVRYPVNIIYDSTRIEAGLFIKTEMTVSNQGHQGDEDSEYVKPVERSYDFIVHEYFEGQPDKLLPLILYHLPTVNYGDIATYEDAEVFASALMKMEQDDYYQLVCDLADAIPD
;
A
#
# COMPACT_ATOMS: atom_id res chain seq x y z
N MET A 1 -21.57 -29.50 -12.01
CA MET A 1 -21.70 -28.05 -11.79
C MET A 1 -21.02 -27.80 -10.46
N GLU A 2 -19.92 -27.04 -10.46
CA GLU A 2 -19.37 -26.53 -9.20
C GLU A 2 -20.33 -25.45 -8.70
N GLU A 3 -20.71 -25.54 -7.43
CA GLU A 3 -21.49 -24.47 -6.79
C GLU A 3 -20.60 -23.24 -6.65
N PRO A 4 -21.13 -22.02 -6.87
CA PRO A 4 -20.35 -20.81 -6.67
C PRO A 4 -19.93 -20.71 -5.20
N ALA A 5 -18.67 -20.33 -4.97
CA ALA A 5 -18.15 -20.15 -3.62
C ALA A 5 -19.02 -19.18 -2.81
N THR A 6 -19.24 -19.53 -1.55
CA THR A 6 -19.94 -18.68 -0.59
C THR A 6 -19.11 -17.42 -0.29
N GLN A 7 -19.77 -16.36 0.18
CA GLN A 7 -19.07 -15.13 0.58
C GLN A 7 -18.02 -15.38 1.68
N GLN A 8 -18.29 -16.33 2.58
CA GLN A 8 -17.36 -16.72 3.63
C GLN A 8 -16.10 -17.38 3.05
N GLU A 9 -16.25 -18.32 2.12
CA GLU A 9 -15.12 -18.98 1.45
C GLU A 9 -14.26 -18.00 0.64
N LEU A 10 -14.90 -17.01 -0.01
CA LEU A 10 -14.19 -15.95 -0.72
C LEU A 10 -13.35 -15.09 0.24
N ARG A 11 -13.89 -14.73 1.41
CA ARG A 11 -13.19 -13.95 2.43
C ARG A 11 -12.04 -14.74 3.06
N GLU A 12 -12.24 -16.01 3.38
CA GLU A 12 -11.18 -16.89 3.90
C GLU A 12 -10.04 -17.07 2.88
N SER A 13 -10.38 -17.23 1.60
CA SER A 13 -9.41 -17.32 0.50
C SER A 13 -8.59 -16.04 0.35
N MET A 14 -9.24 -14.86 0.41
CA MET A 14 -8.55 -13.57 0.37
C MET A 14 -7.60 -13.39 1.56
N ASN A 15 -8.07 -13.66 2.78
CA ASN A 15 -7.25 -13.56 3.98
C ASN A 15 -6.02 -14.47 3.92
N LEU A 16 -6.19 -15.71 3.44
CA LEU A 16 -5.08 -16.63 3.23
C LEU A 16 -4.08 -16.08 2.21
N HIS A 17 -4.57 -15.54 1.08
CA HIS A 17 -3.74 -14.94 0.05
C HIS A 17 -2.89 -13.77 0.59
N LEU A 18 -3.49 -12.88 1.37
CA LEU A 18 -2.81 -11.72 1.95
C LEU A 18 -1.73 -12.14 2.95
N ARG A 19 -2.01 -13.12 3.81
CA ARG A 19 -1.02 -13.68 4.75
C ARG A 19 0.13 -14.38 4.02
N GLN A 20 -0.17 -15.11 2.95
CA GLN A 20 0.86 -15.71 2.09
C GLN A 20 1.73 -14.63 1.44
N LYS A 21 1.12 -13.56 0.92
CA LYS A 21 1.85 -12.44 0.32
C LYS A 21 2.77 -11.76 1.34
N ALA A 22 2.29 -11.52 2.56
CA ALA A 22 3.09 -10.99 3.66
C ALA A 22 4.29 -11.91 3.98
N GLN A 23 4.08 -13.23 4.02
CA GLN A 23 5.15 -14.19 4.26
C GLN A 23 6.19 -14.21 3.12
N GLU A 24 5.76 -14.07 1.86
CA GLU A 24 6.69 -13.97 0.73
C GLU A 24 7.56 -12.70 0.80
N ILE A 25 6.99 -11.58 1.25
CA ILE A 25 7.73 -10.33 1.51
C ILE A 25 8.75 -10.57 2.61
N ILE A 26 8.34 -11.13 3.75
CA ILE A 26 9.25 -11.45 4.87
C ILE A 26 10.38 -12.38 4.42
N ASN A 27 10.09 -13.37 3.59
CA ASN A 27 11.09 -14.30 3.07
C ASN A 27 12.14 -13.61 2.18
N LYS A 28 11.74 -12.55 1.44
CA LYS A 28 12.66 -11.81 0.56
C LYS A 28 13.41 -10.70 1.29
N TYR A 29 12.70 -9.90 2.09
CA TYR A 29 13.20 -8.65 2.68
C TYR A 29 13.63 -8.80 4.15
N GLY A 30 13.36 -9.95 4.76
CA GLY A 30 13.64 -10.21 6.16
C GLY A 30 12.47 -9.93 7.08
N SER A 31 12.60 -10.33 8.35
CA SER A 31 11.53 -10.23 9.33
C SER A 31 11.34 -8.85 9.97
N ALA A 32 12.32 -7.96 9.83
CA ALA A 32 12.29 -6.62 10.39
C ALA A 32 12.02 -5.62 9.25
N ILE A 33 10.74 -5.40 8.95
CA ILE A 33 10.34 -4.43 7.94
C ILE A 33 10.41 -3.04 8.56
N THR A 34 11.39 -2.25 8.14
CA THR A 34 11.51 -0.82 8.48
C THR A 34 10.93 0.03 7.35
N LEU A 35 10.75 1.33 7.56
CA LEU A 35 10.28 2.22 6.49
C LEU A 35 11.20 2.19 5.25
N ALA A 36 12.52 2.11 5.45
CA ALA A 36 13.47 2.01 4.33
C ALA A 36 13.25 0.72 3.51
N VAL A 37 13.06 -0.41 4.19
CA VAL A 37 12.73 -1.69 3.54
C VAL A 37 11.37 -1.61 2.84
N LEU A 38 10.39 -0.93 3.46
CA LEU A 38 9.09 -0.72 2.84
C LEU A 38 9.20 0.12 1.55
N GLN A 39 10.04 1.16 1.52
CA GLN A 39 10.28 1.93 0.31
C GLN A 39 10.83 1.07 -0.84
N ASP A 40 11.70 0.10 -0.54
CA ASP A 40 12.15 -0.89 -1.55
C ASP A 40 11.00 -1.80 -2.01
N ILE A 41 10.16 -2.26 -1.07
CA ILE A 41 8.97 -3.08 -1.38
C ILE A 41 8.00 -2.31 -2.29
N LEU A 42 7.76 -1.02 -2.01
CA LEU A 42 6.85 -0.16 -2.77
C LEU A 42 7.24 -0.02 -4.24
N GLN A 43 8.51 -0.27 -4.59
CA GLN A 43 9.02 -0.25 -5.96
C GLN A 43 9.10 -1.64 -6.61
N ASP A 44 8.92 -2.70 -5.83
CA ASP A 44 9.04 -4.08 -6.29
C ASP A 44 7.73 -4.61 -6.88
N ARG A 45 7.69 -4.69 -8.22
CA ARG A 45 6.54 -5.18 -8.99
C ARG A 45 6.13 -6.62 -8.69
N LYS A 46 6.96 -7.40 -7.99
CA LYS A 46 6.57 -8.73 -7.50
C LYS A 46 5.51 -8.66 -6.39
N PHE A 47 5.53 -7.60 -5.59
CA PHE A 47 4.66 -7.43 -4.42
C PHE A 47 3.71 -6.25 -4.53
N VAL A 48 4.04 -5.27 -5.38
CA VAL A 48 3.26 -4.06 -5.58
C VAL A 48 2.94 -3.89 -7.05
N ARG A 49 1.64 -3.97 -7.41
CA ARG A 49 1.20 -4.01 -8.81
C ARG A 49 1.68 -2.80 -9.63
N TYR A 50 1.70 -1.63 -8.99
CA TYR A 50 2.19 -0.38 -9.57
C TYR A 50 3.08 0.30 -8.54
N PRO A 51 4.31 0.72 -8.91
CA PRO A 51 5.22 1.38 -7.97
C PRO A 51 4.55 2.52 -7.22
N VAL A 52 4.86 2.65 -5.93
CA VAL A 52 4.27 3.65 -5.05
C VAL A 52 5.34 4.61 -4.55
N ASN A 53 5.11 5.91 -4.72
CA ASN A 53 5.93 6.97 -4.14
C ASN A 53 5.28 7.51 -2.86
N ILE A 54 6.09 8.04 -1.96
CA ILE A 54 5.64 8.72 -0.74
C ILE A 54 5.91 10.22 -0.93
N ILE A 55 4.87 11.04 -0.82
CA ILE A 55 4.93 12.50 -0.96
C ILE A 55 4.33 13.10 0.30
N TYR A 56 5.02 14.02 0.95
CA TYR A 56 4.49 14.73 2.12
C TYR A 56 3.83 16.04 1.67
N ASP A 57 2.51 16.13 1.78
CA ASP A 57 1.71 17.31 1.39
C ASP A 57 0.28 17.24 1.96
N SER A 58 0.07 17.68 3.21
CA SER A 58 -1.26 17.67 3.86
C SER A 58 -2.26 18.60 3.19
N THR A 59 -1.80 19.59 2.40
CA THR A 59 -2.71 20.52 1.71
C THR A 59 -3.58 19.82 0.68
N ARG A 60 -3.19 18.61 0.26
CA ARG A 60 -3.92 17.75 -0.69
C ARG A 60 -4.76 16.67 -0.02
N ILE A 61 -4.73 16.58 1.30
CA ILE A 61 -5.42 15.56 2.10
C ILE A 61 -6.66 16.18 2.73
N GLU A 62 -7.80 15.49 2.60
CA GLU A 62 -9.04 15.93 3.24
C GLU A 62 -8.94 15.84 4.77
N ALA A 63 -9.58 16.78 5.47
CA ALA A 63 -9.59 16.80 6.93
C ALA A 63 -10.08 15.47 7.51
N GLY A 64 -9.34 14.92 8.48
CA GLY A 64 -9.60 13.61 9.08
C GLY A 64 -8.96 12.43 8.35
N LEU A 65 -8.25 12.66 7.23
CA LEU A 65 -7.42 11.63 6.59
C LEU A 65 -5.93 11.84 6.88
N PHE A 66 -5.18 10.75 6.92
CA PHE A 66 -3.72 10.77 7.14
C PHE A 66 -2.92 10.49 5.87
N ILE A 67 -3.49 9.73 4.94
CA ILE A 67 -2.92 9.43 3.61
C ILE A 67 -4.03 9.47 2.57
N LYS A 68 -3.72 10.10 1.43
CA LYS A 68 -4.52 10.03 0.20
C LYS A 68 -3.72 9.30 -0.89
N THR A 69 -4.36 8.35 -1.55
CA THR A 69 -3.77 7.58 -2.64
C THR A 69 -4.21 8.16 -3.98
N GLU A 70 -3.25 8.58 -4.81
CA GLU A 70 -3.53 9.08 -6.15
C GLU A 70 -2.76 8.28 -7.21
N MET A 71 -3.39 7.98 -8.34
CA MET A 71 -2.72 7.32 -9.46
C MET A 71 -2.01 8.37 -10.31
N THR A 72 -0.72 8.14 -10.54
CA THR A 72 0.12 8.98 -11.39
C THR A 72 0.45 8.25 -12.68
N VAL A 73 0.28 8.96 -13.79
CA VAL A 73 0.50 8.43 -15.14
C VAL A 73 1.65 9.20 -15.75
N SER A 74 2.77 8.53 -15.97
CA SER A 74 3.92 9.18 -16.61
C SER A 74 3.69 9.27 -18.12
N ASN A 75 3.58 10.49 -18.64
CA ASN A 75 3.52 10.77 -20.08
C ASN A 75 4.91 10.77 -20.76
N GLN A 76 5.93 10.18 -20.13
CA GLN A 76 7.30 10.10 -20.68
C GLN A 76 7.41 9.20 -21.93
N GLY A 77 6.29 8.80 -22.55
CA GLY A 77 6.22 8.16 -23.86
C GLY A 77 6.34 9.13 -25.05
N HIS A 78 6.45 10.45 -24.82
CA HIS A 78 6.59 11.46 -25.89
C HIS A 78 7.95 12.18 -25.90
N GLN A 79 9.01 11.47 -25.54
CA GLN A 79 10.38 11.94 -25.80
C GLN A 79 11.17 10.86 -26.55
N GLY A 80 10.52 10.24 -27.54
CA GLY A 80 11.22 9.55 -28.60
C GLY A 80 11.59 10.58 -29.66
N ASP A 81 12.81 10.51 -30.18
CA ASP A 81 13.19 11.17 -31.43
C ASP A 81 12.05 10.97 -32.45
N GLU A 82 11.71 12.00 -33.23
CA GLU A 82 10.56 12.01 -34.16
C GLU A 82 10.58 10.82 -35.17
N ASP A 83 11.68 10.08 -35.26
CA ASP A 83 11.90 8.91 -36.12
C ASP A 83 11.78 7.53 -35.42
N SER A 84 11.48 7.46 -34.12
CA SER A 84 11.32 6.18 -33.40
C SER A 84 9.90 5.62 -33.53
N GLU A 85 9.73 4.52 -34.28
CA GLU A 85 8.48 3.74 -34.39
C GLU A 85 8.06 3.09 -33.04
N TYR A 86 8.95 3.08 -32.05
CA TYR A 86 8.66 2.54 -30.72
C TYR A 86 8.09 3.61 -29.79
N VAL A 87 6.79 3.50 -29.49
CA VAL A 87 6.13 4.26 -28.42
C VAL A 87 6.29 3.50 -27.11
N LYS A 88 7.04 4.07 -26.14
CA LYS A 88 7.18 3.48 -24.81
C LYS A 88 5.79 3.41 -24.15
N PRO A 89 5.37 2.25 -23.58
CA PRO A 89 4.11 2.14 -22.88
C PRO A 89 4.02 3.14 -21.73
N VAL A 90 2.83 3.72 -21.55
CA VAL A 90 2.52 4.59 -20.43
C VAL A 90 2.72 3.83 -19.12
N GLU A 91 3.67 4.26 -18.29
CA GLU A 91 3.90 3.65 -16.98
C GLU A 91 2.99 4.30 -15.94
N ARG A 92 2.26 3.46 -15.21
CA ARG A 92 1.43 3.84 -14.06
C ARG A 92 2.22 3.63 -12.76
N SER A 93 2.10 4.60 -11.88
CA SER A 93 2.52 4.56 -10.48
C SER A 93 1.40 5.10 -9.60
N TYR A 94 1.57 5.00 -8.29
CA TYR A 94 0.70 5.66 -7.32
C TYR A 94 1.54 6.55 -6.42
N ASP A 95 0.96 7.63 -5.95
CA ASP A 95 1.52 8.47 -4.91
C ASP A 95 0.66 8.33 -3.66
N PHE A 96 1.30 7.94 -2.56
CA PHE A 96 0.74 8.11 -1.23
C PHE A 96 1.11 9.51 -0.77
N ILE A 97 0.12 10.39 -0.80
CA ILE A 97 0.20 11.73 -0.25
C ILE A 97 -0.04 11.63 1.25
N VAL A 98 0.99 11.88 2.04
CA VAL A 98 1.05 11.68 3.49
C VAL A 98 1.01 13.03 4.21
N HIS A 99 0.32 13.08 5.33
CA HIS A 99 0.35 14.23 6.23
C HIS A 99 1.76 14.50 6.77
N GLU A 100 2.29 15.73 6.66
CA GLU A 100 3.67 16.10 7.07
C GLU A 100 3.93 15.88 8.55
N TYR A 101 2.87 15.78 9.36
CA TYR A 101 2.98 15.36 10.76
C TYR A 101 3.83 14.10 10.93
N PHE A 102 3.77 13.14 10.01
CA PHE A 102 4.57 11.90 10.07
C PHE A 102 5.96 12.00 9.41
N GLU A 103 6.33 13.16 8.87
CA GLU A 103 7.66 13.37 8.31
C GLU A 103 8.72 13.21 9.42
N GLY A 104 9.77 12.43 9.13
CA GLY A 104 10.80 12.11 10.12
C GLY A 104 10.39 11.12 11.22
N GLN A 105 9.19 10.53 11.14
CA GLN A 105 8.68 9.56 12.12
C GLN A 105 8.49 8.16 11.47
N PRO A 106 9.58 7.48 11.08
CA PRO A 106 9.50 6.27 10.24
C PRO A 106 8.71 5.13 10.88
N ASP A 107 8.84 4.95 12.20
CA ASP A 107 8.13 3.88 12.93
C ASP A 107 6.62 4.11 13.00
N LYS A 108 6.18 5.38 12.96
CA LYS A 108 4.76 5.75 12.92
C LYS A 108 4.21 5.76 11.51
N LEU A 109 5.02 6.12 10.52
CA LEU A 109 4.59 6.14 9.13
C LEU A 109 4.45 4.73 8.55
N LEU A 110 5.34 3.81 8.93
CA LEU A 110 5.33 2.43 8.47
C LEU A 110 3.95 1.75 8.52
N PRO A 111 3.25 1.67 9.68
CA PRO A 111 1.93 1.05 9.74
C PRO A 111 0.92 1.76 8.82
N LEU A 112 0.92 3.09 8.76
CA LEU A 112 -0.02 3.83 7.92
C LEU A 112 0.14 3.52 6.42
N ILE A 113 1.38 3.41 5.94
CA ILE A 113 1.66 3.04 4.54
C ILE A 113 1.24 1.60 4.26
N LEU A 114 1.47 0.67 5.19
CA LEU A 114 1.07 -0.73 5.04
C LEU A 114 -0.46 -0.88 4.96
N TYR A 115 -1.21 -0.07 5.70
CA TYR A 115 -2.67 -0.03 5.64
C TYR A 115 -3.19 0.33 4.24
N HIS A 116 -2.53 1.27 3.54
CA HIS A 116 -2.98 1.71 2.21
C HIS A 116 -2.50 0.80 1.07
N LEU A 117 -1.51 -0.06 1.29
CA LEU A 117 -0.88 -0.85 0.21
C LEU A 117 -1.85 -1.83 -0.49
N PRO A 118 -2.74 -2.55 0.21
CA PRO A 118 -3.69 -3.45 -0.46
C PRO A 118 -4.62 -2.76 -1.46
N THR A 119 -5.00 -1.50 -1.22
CA THR A 119 -5.81 -0.71 -2.18
C THR A 119 -5.07 -0.52 -3.52
N VAL A 120 -3.74 -0.37 -3.53
CA VAL A 120 -2.96 -0.27 -4.77
C VAL A 120 -2.94 -1.59 -5.53
N ASN A 121 -2.87 -2.71 -4.80
CA ASN A 121 -2.76 -4.04 -5.39
C ASN A 121 -4.08 -4.59 -5.93
N TYR A 122 -5.16 -4.40 -5.16
CA TYR A 122 -6.45 -5.04 -5.41
C TYR A 122 -7.57 -4.04 -5.77
N GLY A 123 -7.32 -2.73 -5.69
CA GLY A 123 -8.30 -1.69 -6.00
C GLY A 123 -9.53 -1.76 -5.10
N ASP A 124 -10.71 -1.50 -5.67
CA ASP A 124 -11.99 -1.45 -4.96
C ASP A 124 -12.43 -2.79 -4.34
N ILE A 125 -11.72 -3.88 -4.63
CA ILE A 125 -11.96 -5.20 -4.05
C ILE A 125 -11.36 -5.28 -2.63
N ALA A 126 -10.29 -4.52 -2.36
CA ALA A 126 -9.70 -4.49 -1.02
C ALA A 126 -10.62 -3.77 -0.04
N THR A 127 -10.87 -4.43 1.09
CA THR A 127 -11.56 -3.85 2.24
C THR A 127 -10.55 -3.35 3.29
N TYR A 128 -11.05 -2.64 4.30
CA TYR A 128 -10.22 -2.26 5.46
C TYR A 128 -9.73 -3.50 6.23
N GLU A 129 -10.55 -4.54 6.32
CA GLU A 129 -10.19 -5.81 6.98
C GLU A 129 -9.03 -6.50 6.25
N ASP A 130 -9.03 -6.47 4.91
CA ASP A 130 -7.93 -6.98 4.09
C ASP A 130 -6.62 -6.21 4.35
N ALA A 131 -6.72 -4.87 4.49
CA ALA A 131 -5.59 -4.02 4.85
C ALA A 131 -4.99 -4.40 6.20
N GLU A 132 -5.83 -4.56 7.21
CA GLU A 132 -5.41 -4.96 8.56
C GLU A 132 -4.78 -6.36 8.58
N VAL A 133 -5.38 -7.35 7.90
CA VAL A 133 -4.84 -8.71 7.84
C VAL A 133 -3.46 -8.74 7.19
N PHE A 134 -3.28 -8.01 6.09
CA PHE A 134 -1.99 -7.93 5.40
C PHE A 134 -0.93 -7.24 6.26
N ALA A 135 -1.26 -6.09 6.81
CA ALA A 135 -0.29 -5.25 7.53
C ALA A 135 0.08 -5.83 8.90
N SER A 136 -0.89 -6.34 9.67
CA SER A 136 -0.63 -7.03 10.94
C SER A 136 0.26 -8.27 10.75
N ALA A 137 0.06 -9.03 9.66
CA ALA A 137 0.91 -10.17 9.32
C ALA A 137 2.36 -9.76 9.00
N LEU A 138 2.57 -8.64 8.30
CA LEU A 138 3.92 -8.10 8.03
C LEU A 138 4.60 -7.59 9.30
N MET A 139 3.84 -6.90 10.15
CA MET A 139 4.33 -6.34 11.41
C MET A 139 4.42 -7.35 12.55
N LYS A 140 3.93 -8.58 12.34
CA LYS A 140 3.92 -9.68 13.31
C LYS A 140 3.22 -9.32 14.61
N MET A 141 2.05 -8.72 14.47
CA MET A 141 1.17 -8.35 15.57
C MET A 141 -0.23 -8.91 15.34
N GLU A 142 -1.04 -8.92 16.39
CA GLU A 142 -2.47 -9.25 16.25
C GLU A 142 -3.19 -8.16 15.45
N GLN A 143 -4.24 -8.56 14.74
CA GLN A 143 -4.99 -7.66 13.86
C GLN A 143 -5.63 -6.51 14.64
N ASP A 144 -6.24 -6.80 15.78
CA ASP A 144 -6.91 -5.80 16.64
C ASP A 144 -5.89 -4.79 17.21
N ASP A 145 -4.68 -5.25 17.57
CA ASP A 145 -3.61 -4.38 18.05
C ASP A 145 -3.11 -3.45 16.92
N TYR A 146 -3.01 -3.98 15.70
CA TYR A 146 -2.66 -3.19 14.52
C TYR A 146 -3.73 -2.13 14.22
N TYR A 147 -5.00 -2.52 14.25
CA TYR A 147 -6.12 -1.59 14.05
C TYR A 147 -6.08 -0.46 15.08
N GLN A 148 -5.92 -0.79 16.37
CA GLN A 148 -5.83 0.22 17.42
C GLN A 148 -4.63 1.15 17.22
N LEU A 149 -3.46 0.61 16.82
CA LEU A 149 -2.29 1.43 16.49
C LEU A 149 -2.58 2.43 15.36
N VAL A 150 -3.27 2.01 14.29
CA VAL A 150 -3.63 2.91 13.18
C VAL A 150 -4.60 4.00 13.66
N CYS A 151 -5.59 3.65 14.48
CA CYS A 151 -6.52 4.63 15.09
C CYS A 151 -5.77 5.66 15.94
N ASP A 152 -4.91 5.20 16.86
CA ASP A 152 -4.14 6.07 17.74
C ASP A 152 -3.23 7.03 16.96
N LEU A 153 -2.67 6.57 15.83
CA LEU A 153 -1.86 7.39 14.95
C LEU A 153 -2.68 8.41 14.17
N ALA A 154 -3.86 8.02 13.66
CA ALA A 154 -4.77 8.94 12.98
C ALA A 154 -5.26 10.05 13.92
N ASP A 155 -5.63 9.69 15.16
CA ASP A 155 -6.10 10.63 16.19
C ASP A 155 -4.98 11.55 16.72
N ALA A 156 -3.71 11.21 16.47
CA ALA A 156 -2.57 12.03 16.88
C ALA A 156 -2.30 13.23 15.95
N ILE A 157 -2.93 13.29 14.78
CA ILE A 157 -2.82 14.43 13.86
C ILE A 157 -3.52 15.64 14.50
N PRO A 158 -2.83 16.78 14.69
CA PRO A 158 -3.46 18.01 15.18
C PRO A 158 -4.48 18.59 14.19
N ASP A 159 -5.54 19.21 14.72
CA ASP A 159 -6.54 19.97 13.95
C ASP A 159 -5.95 21.16 13.16
#